data_AF-A0A968VRD2-F1
#
_entry.id   AF-A0A968VRD2-F1
#
_cell.length_a   1.000
_cell.length_b   1.000
_cell.length_c   1.000
_cell.angle_alpha   90.00
_cell.angle_beta   90.00
_cell.angle_gamma   90.00
#
_symmetry.space_group_name_H-M   'P 1'
#
loop_
_entity.id
_entity.type
_entity.pdbx_description
1 polymer ?
#
loop_
_entity_poly.entity_id
_entity_poly.type
_entity_poly.pdbx_seq_one_letter_code
_entity_poly.pdbx_strand_id
1 'polypeptide(L)'
;MACRPGRCLSIWRGCASEARNRSASFRGGSERRFARTEGLELLMGEARFVDTHLLDVALTTGELQRVSADLIFINSGTRAFTPPLPGLDSVSALDSTSIMELDSVPEHLLVLGGGYIGLEFGQMFRRFGSQVTIVQRGPQLLGREDPDIALAVAEIVGEDGITVLLESEALAVAPTDRGVQLSVRTPQGEQQIVGSHMLIAVGRAPNTDA
;
A
#
# COMPACT_ATOMS: atom_id res chain seq x y z
N MET A 1 -7.74 19.26 16.05
CA MET A 1 -7.07 19.15 17.38
C MET A 1 -5.91 18.16 17.21
N ALA A 2 -4.67 18.63 17.09
CA ALA A 2 -3.52 17.73 16.91
C ALA A 2 -3.22 16.99 18.23
N CYS A 3 -3.12 15.67 18.15
CA CYS A 3 -2.76 14.82 19.29
C CYS A 3 -1.28 15.10 19.69
N ARG A 4 -0.94 15.01 20.99
CA ARG A 4 0.45 15.25 21.46
C ARG A 4 1.39 14.15 20.93
N PRO A 5 2.61 14.47 20.45
CA PRO A 5 3.49 13.52 19.73
C PRO A 5 3.64 12.15 20.40
N GLY A 6 3.91 12.11 21.72
CA GLY A 6 4.07 10.85 22.46
C GLY A 6 2.79 10.02 22.62
N ARG A 7 1.61 10.66 22.62
CA ARG A 7 0.31 9.95 22.67
C ARG A 7 -0.09 9.37 21.32
N CYS A 8 0.23 10.05 20.23
CA CYS A 8 -0.18 9.56 18.91
C CYS A 8 0.64 8.34 18.51
N LEU A 9 1.92 8.33 18.86
CA LEU A 9 2.78 7.17 18.66
C LEU A 9 2.28 5.95 19.43
N SER A 10 1.88 6.10 20.71
CA SER A 10 1.36 4.99 21.49
C SER A 10 0.03 4.47 20.96
N ILE A 11 -0.86 5.37 20.49
CA ILE A 11 -2.13 4.99 19.88
C ILE A 11 -1.88 4.25 18.56
N TRP A 12 -0.98 4.76 17.70
CA TRP A 12 -0.61 4.11 16.45
C TRP A 12 -0.07 2.69 16.70
N ARG A 13 0.91 2.54 17.58
CA ARG A 13 1.46 1.22 17.95
C ARG A 13 0.37 0.29 18.48
N GLY A 14 -0.54 0.82 19.30
CA GLY A 14 -1.72 0.09 19.79
C GLY A 14 -2.61 -0.40 18.65
N CYS A 15 -3.05 0.49 17.76
CA CYS A 15 -3.88 0.18 16.61
C CYS A 15 -3.21 -0.84 15.67
N ALA A 16 -1.94 -0.64 15.31
CA ALA A 16 -1.19 -1.55 14.46
C ALA A 16 -1.05 -2.94 15.12
N SER A 17 -0.80 -3.01 16.43
CA SER A 17 -0.74 -4.29 17.16
C SER A 17 -2.09 -5.02 17.18
N GLU A 18 -3.19 -4.30 17.42
CA GLU A 18 -4.53 -4.87 17.45
C GLU A 18 -4.95 -5.37 16.05
N ALA A 19 -4.63 -4.61 15.00
CA ALA A 19 -4.88 -5.01 13.62
C ALA A 19 -4.14 -6.30 13.24
N ARG A 20 -2.87 -6.44 13.64
CA ARG A 20 -2.09 -7.67 13.45
C ARG A 20 -2.68 -8.85 14.23
N ASN A 21 -3.04 -8.65 15.49
CA ASN A 21 -3.66 -9.68 16.33
C ASN A 21 -4.99 -10.17 15.74
N ARG A 22 -5.83 -9.25 15.27
CA ARG A 22 -7.09 -9.61 14.60
C ARG A 22 -6.84 -10.40 13.32
N SER A 23 -5.94 -9.92 12.46
CA SER A 23 -5.59 -10.60 11.21
C SER A 23 -5.09 -12.03 11.46
N ALA A 24 -4.24 -12.22 12.48
CA ALA A 24 -3.75 -13.54 12.88
C ALA A 24 -4.89 -14.44 13.40
N SER A 25 -5.79 -13.89 14.23
CA SER A 25 -6.96 -14.61 14.75
C SER A 25 -7.91 -15.06 13.63
N PHE A 26 -8.20 -14.18 12.67
CA PHE A 26 -9.02 -14.51 11.50
C PHE A 26 -8.37 -15.61 10.66
N ARG A 27 -7.06 -15.50 10.38
CA ARG A 27 -6.31 -16.51 9.61
C ARG A 27 -6.39 -17.88 10.27
N GLY A 28 -6.05 -17.97 11.55
CA GLY A 28 -6.14 -19.23 12.30
C GLY A 28 -7.56 -19.77 12.43
N GLY A 29 -8.57 -18.88 12.48
CA GLY A 29 -9.98 -19.27 12.44
C GLY A 29 -10.38 -19.92 11.12
N SER A 30 -9.95 -19.35 9.99
CA SER A 30 -10.19 -19.89 8.65
C SER A 30 -9.47 -21.24 8.44
N GLU A 31 -8.20 -21.34 8.82
CA GLU A 31 -7.43 -22.60 8.73
C GLU A 31 -8.12 -23.74 9.50
N ARG A 32 -8.56 -23.47 10.74
CA ARG A 32 -9.33 -24.43 11.54
C ARG A 32 -10.65 -24.84 10.90
N ARG A 33 -11.32 -23.91 10.19
CA ARG A 33 -12.57 -24.21 9.47
C ARG A 33 -12.28 -25.10 8.26
N PHE A 34 -11.25 -24.78 7.49
CA PHE A 34 -10.88 -25.56 6.31
C PHE A 34 -10.48 -27.00 6.69
N ALA A 35 -9.67 -27.16 7.73
CA ALA A 35 -9.26 -28.48 8.24
C ALA A 35 -10.43 -29.37 8.73
N ARG A 36 -11.62 -28.82 8.97
CA ARG A 36 -12.82 -29.55 9.41
C ARG A 36 -13.87 -29.72 8.32
N THR A 37 -13.63 -29.18 7.12
CA THR A 37 -14.58 -29.23 6.02
C THR A 37 -14.32 -30.48 5.19
N GLU A 38 -15.29 -31.38 5.14
CA GLU A 38 -15.19 -32.60 4.33
C GLU A 38 -15.10 -32.24 2.83
N GLY A 39 -14.20 -32.90 2.11
CA GLY A 39 -13.97 -32.64 0.68
C GLY A 39 -13.15 -31.40 0.36
N LEU A 40 -12.55 -30.73 1.36
CA LEU A 40 -11.67 -29.57 1.17
C LEU A 40 -10.26 -29.88 1.64
N GLU A 41 -9.27 -29.70 0.75
CA GLU A 41 -7.85 -29.78 1.08
C GLU A 41 -7.21 -28.41 0.94
N LEU A 42 -6.43 -28.01 1.94
CA LEU A 42 -5.67 -26.76 1.93
C LEU A 42 -4.19 -27.06 1.69
N LEU A 43 -3.68 -26.71 0.51
CA LEU A 43 -2.28 -26.81 0.16
C LEU A 43 -1.60 -25.46 0.37
N MET A 44 -0.67 -25.40 1.32
CA MET A 44 0.11 -24.20 1.61
C MET A 44 1.38 -24.22 0.76
N GLY A 45 1.42 -23.43 -0.30
CA GLY A 45 2.54 -23.39 -1.23
C GLY A 45 2.34 -22.45 -2.41
N GLU A 46 3.33 -22.38 -3.28
CA GLU A 46 3.26 -21.66 -4.54
C GLU A 46 2.88 -22.62 -5.68
N ALA A 47 1.80 -22.32 -6.40
CA ALA A 47 1.29 -23.16 -7.47
C ALA A 47 1.68 -22.60 -8.85
N ARG A 48 2.14 -23.47 -9.74
CA ARG A 48 2.45 -23.15 -11.13
C ARG A 48 1.79 -24.15 -12.08
N PHE A 49 1.16 -23.65 -13.14
CA PHE A 49 0.67 -24.50 -14.23
C PHE A 49 1.85 -25.15 -14.96
N VAL A 50 1.80 -26.47 -15.09
CA VAL A 50 2.70 -27.26 -15.95
C VAL A 50 1.99 -27.81 -17.18
N ASP A 51 0.65 -27.84 -17.14
CA ASP A 51 -0.25 -28.08 -18.29
C ASP A 51 -1.62 -27.44 -17.99
N THR A 52 -2.56 -27.49 -18.94
CA THR A 52 -3.91 -26.91 -18.88
C THR A 52 -4.71 -27.32 -17.63
N HIS A 53 -4.55 -28.58 -17.19
CA HIS A 53 -5.25 -29.16 -16.04
C HIS A 53 -4.30 -29.70 -14.96
N LEU A 54 -3.03 -29.29 -14.99
CA LEU A 54 -1.99 -29.85 -14.14
C LEU A 54 -1.14 -28.73 -13.54
N LEU A 55 -1.00 -28.75 -12.22
CA LEU A 55 -0.20 -27.80 -11.47
C LEU A 55 0.84 -28.53 -10.63
N ASP A 56 2.01 -27.93 -10.52
CA ASP A 56 2.98 -28.23 -9.48
C ASP A 56 2.82 -27.21 -8.35
N VAL A 57 2.68 -27.70 -7.12
CA VAL A 57 2.59 -26.89 -5.90
C VAL A 57 3.86 -27.11 -5.08
N ALA A 58 4.71 -26.08 -5.02
CA ALA A 58 5.85 -26.05 -4.13
C ALA A 58 5.36 -25.74 -2.71
N LEU A 59 5.18 -26.79 -1.91
CA LEU A 59 4.66 -26.66 -0.55
C LEU A 59 5.65 -25.95 0.37
N THR A 60 5.14 -25.27 1.39
CA THR A 60 5.98 -24.62 2.41
C THR A 60 6.82 -25.60 3.23
N THR A 61 6.50 -26.90 3.17
CA THR A 61 7.30 -27.99 3.76
C THR A 61 8.58 -28.30 2.96
N GLY A 62 8.68 -27.77 1.73
CA GLY A 62 9.76 -28.05 0.78
C GLY A 62 9.46 -29.20 -0.19
N GLU A 63 8.31 -29.86 -0.05
CA GLU A 63 7.86 -30.90 -0.97
C GLU A 63 7.20 -30.30 -2.22
N LEU A 64 7.33 -30.99 -3.35
CA LEU A 64 6.61 -30.65 -4.58
C LEU A 64 5.43 -31.60 -4.75
N GLN A 65 4.21 -31.06 -4.73
CA GLN A 65 2.99 -31.83 -4.92
C GLN A 65 2.36 -31.51 -6.28
N ARG A 66 2.12 -32.54 -7.08
CA ARG A 66 1.44 -32.41 -8.37
C ARG A 66 -0.07 -32.61 -8.20
N VAL A 67 -0.86 -31.68 -8.72
CA VAL A 67 -2.32 -31.65 -8.59
C VAL A 67 -2.96 -31.49 -9.96
N SER A 68 -3.98 -32.31 -10.24
CA SER A 68 -4.82 -32.16 -11.43
C SER A 68 -6.26 -31.84 -11.05
N ALA A 69 -6.94 -31.06 -11.89
CA ALA A 69 -8.35 -30.70 -11.66
C ALA A 69 -9.08 -30.43 -12.98
N ASP A 70 -10.35 -30.82 -13.04
CA ASP A 70 -11.22 -30.56 -14.20
C ASP A 70 -11.52 -29.07 -14.38
N LEU A 71 -11.67 -28.36 -13.26
CA LEU A 71 -11.93 -26.92 -13.22
C LEU A 71 -10.90 -26.23 -12.34
N ILE A 72 -10.33 -25.13 -12.83
CA ILE A 72 -9.32 -24.35 -12.12
C ILE A 72 -9.76 -22.88 -12.08
N PHE A 73 -9.81 -22.32 -10.88
CA PHE A 73 -10.20 -20.92 -10.64
C PHE A 73 -8.97 -20.12 -10.19
N ILE A 74 -8.53 -19.15 -10.99
CA ILE A 74 -7.36 -18.31 -10.69
C ILE A 74 -7.79 -17.12 -9.83
N ASN A 75 -7.34 -17.12 -8.58
CA ASN A 75 -7.64 -16.08 -7.59
C ASN A 75 -6.36 -15.52 -6.94
N SER A 76 -5.30 -15.28 -7.73
CA SER A 76 -3.96 -14.88 -7.23
C SER A 76 -3.87 -13.45 -6.69
N GLY A 77 -4.91 -12.63 -6.87
CA GLY A 77 -4.99 -11.28 -6.33
C GLY A 77 -4.01 -10.31 -7.01
N THR A 78 -3.59 -9.28 -6.26
CA THR A 78 -2.71 -8.20 -6.75
C THR A 78 -1.71 -7.79 -5.67
N ARG A 79 -0.58 -7.20 -6.09
CA ARG A 79 0.43 -6.58 -5.21
C ARG A 79 0.57 -5.08 -5.50
N ALA A 80 1.21 -4.34 -4.61
CA ALA A 80 1.52 -2.93 -4.87
C ALA A 80 2.39 -2.80 -6.12
N PHE A 81 2.08 -1.83 -6.99
CA PHE A 81 2.88 -1.58 -8.19
C PHE A 81 4.03 -0.62 -7.85
N THR A 82 5.26 -1.06 -8.09
CA THR A 82 6.46 -0.22 -8.01
C THR A 82 6.69 0.45 -9.35
N PRO A 83 6.52 1.78 -9.46
CA PRO A 83 6.73 2.49 -10.73
C PRO A 83 8.22 2.57 -11.07
N PRO A 84 8.59 2.63 -12.36
CA PRO A 84 9.95 2.90 -12.79
C PRO A 84 10.30 4.38 -12.54
N LEU A 85 10.57 4.73 -11.28
CA LEU A 85 10.92 6.08 -10.84
C LEU A 85 12.43 6.13 -10.53
N PRO A 86 13.22 6.98 -11.21
CA PRO A 86 14.65 7.09 -10.96
C PRO A 86 14.99 7.30 -9.48
N GLY A 87 15.91 6.48 -8.98
CA GLY A 87 16.38 6.52 -7.59
C GLY A 87 15.49 5.82 -6.57
N LEU A 88 14.34 5.26 -6.97
CA LEU A 88 13.42 4.59 -6.03
C LEU A 88 14.06 3.42 -5.28
N ASP A 89 14.94 2.67 -5.94
CA ASP A 89 15.69 1.56 -5.33
C ASP A 89 16.72 2.02 -4.27
N SER A 90 17.05 3.32 -4.24
CA SER A 90 18.01 3.90 -3.28
C SER A 90 17.36 4.43 -2.00
N VAL A 91 16.03 4.36 -1.89
CA VAL A 91 15.26 4.80 -0.73
C VAL A 91 14.38 3.68 -0.21
N SER A 92 14.14 3.65 1.10
CA SER A 92 13.21 2.70 1.72
C SER A 92 11.76 3.16 1.54
N ALA A 93 11.27 3.12 0.30
CA ALA A 93 9.89 3.45 -0.01
C ALA A 93 8.92 2.40 0.57
N LEU A 94 7.79 2.89 1.07
CA LEU A 94 6.74 2.07 1.68
C LEU A 94 5.66 1.73 0.65
N ASP A 95 4.97 0.63 0.89
CA ASP A 95 3.73 0.26 0.21
C ASP A 95 2.59 0.14 1.24
N SER A 96 1.40 -0.25 0.77
CA SER A 96 0.21 -0.43 1.65
C SER A 96 0.41 -1.47 2.76
N THR A 97 1.38 -2.37 2.62
CA THR A 97 1.69 -3.43 3.57
C THR A 97 2.76 -2.96 4.56
N SER A 98 3.91 -2.49 4.06
CA SER A 98 5.05 -2.10 4.90
C SER A 98 4.78 -0.86 5.75
N ILE A 99 3.89 0.03 5.30
CA ILE A 99 3.49 1.20 6.10
C ILE A 99 2.75 0.81 7.39
N MET A 100 2.05 -0.34 7.41
CA MET A 100 1.36 -0.85 8.59
C MET A 100 2.33 -1.37 9.66
N GLU A 101 3.57 -1.64 9.26
CA GLU A 101 4.61 -2.17 10.14
C GLU A 101 5.48 -1.07 10.76
N LEU A 102 5.28 0.20 10.38
CA LEU A 102 5.99 1.33 10.97
C LEU A 102 5.83 1.33 12.49
N ASP A 103 6.94 1.48 13.19
CA ASP A 103 6.94 1.64 14.64
C ASP A 103 6.95 3.13 15.05
N SER A 104 6.96 4.04 14.09
CA SER A 104 6.96 5.48 14.29
C SER A 104 5.87 6.16 13.47
N VAL A 105 5.44 7.35 13.91
CA VAL A 105 4.59 8.24 13.11
C VAL A 105 5.54 9.11 12.27
N PRO A 106 5.47 9.08 10.93
CA PRO A 106 6.31 9.92 10.09
C PRO A 106 6.16 11.40 10.45
N GLU A 107 7.27 12.12 10.58
CA GLU A 107 7.23 13.58 10.68
C GLU A 107 6.56 14.21 9.43
N HIS A 108 6.96 13.77 8.24
CA HIS A 108 6.35 14.17 6.97
C HIS A 108 6.26 12.97 6.03
N LEU A 109 5.04 12.54 5.73
CA LEU A 109 4.75 11.46 4.80
C LEU A 109 4.50 12.03 3.40
N LEU A 110 5.36 11.68 2.45
CA LEU A 110 5.11 11.88 1.02
C LEU A 110 4.28 10.70 0.51
N VAL A 111 3.19 10.96 -0.21
CA VAL A 111 2.35 9.93 -0.81
C VAL A 111 2.36 10.14 -2.31
N LEU A 112 2.86 9.15 -3.05
CA LEU A 112 2.80 9.15 -4.50
C LEU A 112 1.57 8.36 -4.97
N GLY A 113 0.57 9.08 -5.46
CA GLY A 113 -0.72 8.54 -5.91
C GLY A 113 -1.90 9.00 -5.05
N GLY A 114 -2.86 9.67 -5.69
CA GLY A 114 -4.10 10.18 -5.09
C GLY A 114 -5.29 9.21 -5.20
N GLY A 115 -5.04 7.90 -5.21
CA GLY A 115 -6.08 6.87 -5.16
C GLY A 115 -6.54 6.59 -3.72
N TYR A 116 -7.50 5.67 -3.56
CA TYR A 116 -8.08 5.32 -2.27
C TYR A 116 -7.03 4.95 -1.21
N ILE A 117 -6.05 4.10 -1.53
CA ILE A 117 -4.94 3.73 -0.62
C ILE A 117 -4.18 4.97 -0.13
N GLY A 118 -3.79 5.85 -1.06
CA GLY A 118 -3.01 7.04 -0.73
C GLY A 118 -3.78 8.00 0.17
N LEU A 119 -5.10 8.14 -0.06
CA LEU A 119 -5.97 9.01 0.73
C LEU A 119 -6.26 8.44 2.12
N GLU A 120 -6.56 7.15 2.23
CA GLU A 120 -6.81 6.48 3.52
C GLU A 120 -5.59 6.60 4.43
N PHE A 121 -4.40 6.25 3.94
CA PHE A 121 -3.17 6.37 4.70
C PHE A 121 -2.77 7.82 4.95
N GLY A 122 -2.91 8.69 3.94
CA GLY A 122 -2.65 10.11 4.07
C GLY A 122 -3.47 10.76 5.19
N GLN A 123 -4.79 10.52 5.21
CA GLN A 123 -5.66 11.04 6.25
C GLN A 123 -5.39 10.41 7.62
N MET A 124 -5.15 9.10 7.67
CA MET A 124 -4.82 8.41 8.91
C MET A 124 -3.56 9.00 9.56
N PHE A 125 -2.45 9.10 8.82
CA PHE A 125 -1.21 9.66 9.35
C PHE A 125 -1.32 11.16 9.65
N ARG A 126 -2.07 11.91 8.84
CA ARG A 126 -2.38 13.32 9.15
C ARG A 126 -3.04 13.46 10.53
N ARG A 127 -4.01 12.59 10.84
CA ARG A 127 -4.69 12.57 12.15
C ARG A 127 -3.80 12.09 13.30
N PHE A 128 -2.80 11.27 13.01
CA PHE A 128 -1.74 10.91 13.96
C PHE A 128 -0.67 11.99 14.14
N GLY A 129 -0.72 13.07 13.36
CA GLY A 129 0.11 14.27 13.54
C GLY A 129 1.19 14.45 12.47
N SER A 130 1.30 13.58 11.48
CA SER A 130 2.21 13.76 10.35
C SER A 130 1.84 15.02 9.56
N GLN A 131 2.85 15.70 9.02
CA GLN A 131 2.65 16.45 7.78
C GLN A 131 2.45 15.47 6.63
N VAL A 132 1.55 15.76 5.69
CA VAL A 132 1.28 14.86 4.56
C VAL A 132 1.24 15.66 3.27
N THR A 133 1.96 15.19 2.27
CA THR A 133 1.90 15.72 0.90
C THR A 133 1.53 14.59 -0.06
N ILE A 134 0.43 14.74 -0.78
CA ILE A 134 -0.02 13.79 -1.81
C ILE A 134 0.33 14.37 -3.18
N VAL A 135 1.08 13.61 -3.97
CA VAL A 135 1.43 13.94 -5.35
C VAL A 135 0.62 13.05 -6.29
N GLN A 136 -0.20 13.68 -7.13
CA GLN A 136 -1.09 13.02 -8.05
C GLN A 136 -0.86 13.55 -9.46
N ARG A 137 -0.58 12.62 -10.39
CA ARG A 137 -0.31 12.97 -11.79
C ARG A 137 -1.55 13.51 -12.51
N GLY A 138 -2.74 13.02 -12.17
CA GLY A 138 -3.99 13.43 -12.79
C GLY A 138 -4.51 14.78 -12.30
N PRO A 139 -5.53 15.33 -12.98
CA PRO A 139 -6.14 16.61 -12.63
C PRO A 139 -7.05 16.54 -11.38
N GLN A 140 -7.30 15.34 -10.86
CA GLN A 140 -8.11 15.12 -9.65
C GLN A 140 -7.58 13.93 -8.83
N LEU A 141 -7.95 13.94 -7.55
CA LEU A 141 -7.91 12.75 -6.69
C LEU A 141 -8.97 11.75 -7.16
N LEU A 142 -8.83 10.48 -6.79
CA LEU A 142 -9.81 9.43 -7.10
C LEU A 142 -10.20 9.45 -8.60
N GLY A 143 -9.22 9.34 -9.50
CA GLY A 143 -9.42 9.55 -10.94
C GLY A 143 -10.40 8.58 -11.65
N ARG A 144 -11.06 7.68 -10.93
CA ARG A 144 -12.12 6.79 -11.44
C ARG A 144 -13.53 7.21 -10.99
N GLU A 145 -13.61 8.17 -10.07
CA GLU A 145 -14.85 8.65 -9.48
C GLU A 145 -15.33 9.92 -10.18
N ASP A 146 -16.59 10.26 -9.97
CA ASP A 146 -17.21 11.46 -10.54
C ASP A 146 -16.50 12.75 -10.05
N PRO A 147 -16.37 13.79 -10.91
CA PRO A 147 -15.60 14.99 -10.58
C PRO A 147 -16.09 15.75 -9.35
N ASP A 148 -17.39 15.77 -9.08
CA ASP A 148 -17.98 16.43 -7.91
C ASP A 148 -17.65 15.68 -6.61
N ILE A 149 -17.64 14.35 -6.64
CA ILE A 149 -17.17 13.51 -5.54
C ILE A 149 -15.67 13.71 -5.29
N ALA A 150 -14.86 13.69 -6.35
CA ALA A 150 -13.42 13.91 -6.24
C ALA A 150 -13.09 15.30 -5.67
N LEU A 151 -13.84 16.33 -6.06
CA LEU A 151 -13.72 17.69 -5.52
C LEU A 151 -14.09 17.75 -4.04
N ALA A 152 -15.23 17.18 -3.64
CA ALA A 152 -15.65 17.16 -2.25
C ALA A 152 -14.61 16.44 -1.35
N VAL A 153 -14.04 15.33 -1.83
CA VAL A 153 -12.96 14.64 -1.12
C VAL A 153 -11.70 15.50 -1.03
N ALA A 154 -11.32 16.20 -2.11
CA ALA A 154 -10.17 17.09 -2.12
C ALA A 154 -10.31 18.24 -1.11
N GLU A 155 -11.51 18.82 -0.98
CA GLU A 155 -11.83 19.84 0.02
C GLU A 155 -11.67 19.29 1.44
N ILE A 156 -12.26 18.12 1.74
CA ILE A 156 -12.16 17.47 3.07
C ILE A 156 -10.71 17.19 3.46
N VAL A 157 -9.89 16.64 2.56
CA VAL A 157 -8.48 16.36 2.88
C VAL A 157 -7.66 17.66 3.01
N GLY A 158 -8.01 18.69 2.25
CA GLY A 158 -7.43 20.02 2.38
C GLY A 158 -7.75 20.67 3.73
N GLU A 159 -8.99 20.55 4.21
CA GLU A 159 -9.42 21.01 5.55
C GLU A 159 -8.69 20.29 6.68
N ASP A 160 -8.39 18.99 6.49
CA ASP A 160 -7.53 18.22 7.40
C ASP A 160 -6.05 18.71 7.38
N GLY A 161 -5.69 19.60 6.45
CA GLY A 161 -4.35 20.19 6.30
C GLY A 161 -3.37 19.30 5.53
N ILE A 162 -3.88 18.46 4.64
CA ILE A 162 -3.06 17.67 3.71
C ILE A 162 -2.74 18.53 2.49
N THR A 163 -1.46 18.62 2.13
CA THR A 163 -1.05 19.28 0.89
C THR A 163 -1.30 18.34 -0.28
N VAL A 164 -2.09 18.77 -1.26
CA VAL A 164 -2.37 17.99 -2.48
C VAL A 164 -1.77 18.72 -3.68
N LEU A 165 -0.92 18.01 -4.43
CA LEU A 165 -0.33 18.47 -5.68
C LEU A 165 -0.94 17.66 -6.83
N LEU A 166 -1.90 18.27 -7.53
CA LEU A 166 -2.53 17.73 -8.74
C LEU A 166 -1.71 18.09 -9.97
N GLU A 167 -1.96 17.39 -11.08
CA GLU A 167 -1.25 17.59 -12.36
C GLU A 167 0.28 17.58 -12.17
N SER A 168 0.75 16.74 -11.25
CA SER A 168 2.12 16.77 -10.74
C SER A 168 2.82 15.45 -10.98
N GLU A 169 3.92 15.49 -11.74
CA GLU A 169 4.69 14.33 -12.16
C GLU A 169 5.91 14.14 -11.24
N ALA A 170 6.05 12.96 -10.63
CA ALA A 170 7.27 12.57 -9.94
C ALA A 170 8.38 12.25 -10.95
N LEU A 171 9.52 12.94 -10.83
CA LEU A 171 10.64 12.83 -11.76
C LEU A 171 11.73 11.90 -11.26
N ALA A 172 12.08 11.99 -9.97
CA ALA A 172 13.13 11.23 -9.33
C ALA A 172 12.99 11.27 -7.81
N VAL A 173 13.63 10.32 -7.13
CA VAL A 173 13.79 10.34 -5.68
C VAL A 173 15.25 10.14 -5.29
N ALA A 174 15.64 10.70 -4.16
CA ALA A 174 16.98 10.54 -3.60
C ALA A 174 16.92 10.43 -2.07
N PRO A 175 17.83 9.68 -1.43
CA PRO A 175 17.96 9.68 0.02
C PRO A 175 18.48 11.02 0.52
N THR A 176 18.09 11.39 1.74
CA THR A 176 18.62 12.55 2.47
C THR A 176 18.83 12.18 3.93
N ASP A 177 19.57 13.00 4.68
CA ASP A 177 19.74 12.84 6.13
C ASP A 177 18.42 12.86 6.91
N ARG A 178 17.35 13.40 6.30
CA ARG A 178 16.01 13.53 6.90
C ARG A 178 15.01 12.49 6.39
N GLY A 179 15.40 11.60 5.47
CA GLY A 179 14.52 10.63 4.82
C GLY A 179 14.69 10.65 3.31
N VAL A 180 13.69 11.17 2.60
CA VAL A 180 13.58 11.09 1.13
C VAL A 180 13.28 12.46 0.53
N GLN A 181 13.98 12.80 -0.55
CA GLN A 181 13.67 13.93 -1.40
C GLN A 181 12.98 13.43 -2.66
N LEU A 182 11.83 14.02 -2.98
CA LEU A 182 11.07 13.79 -4.19
C LEU A 182 11.18 15.00 -5.11
N SER A 183 11.69 14.80 -6.31
CA SER A 183 11.65 15.78 -7.41
C SER A 183 10.29 15.69 -8.12
N VAL A 184 9.59 16.82 -8.22
CA VAL A 184 8.26 16.87 -8.83
C VAL A 184 8.20 18.00 -9.86
N ARG A 185 7.64 17.73 -11.02
CA ARG A 185 7.20 18.76 -11.98
C ARG A 185 5.73 19.07 -11.72
N THR A 186 5.46 20.33 -11.41
CA THR A 186 4.09 20.86 -11.18
C THR A 186 3.73 21.86 -12.27
N PRO A 187 2.45 22.28 -12.39
CA PRO A 187 2.07 23.34 -13.33
C PRO A 187 2.82 24.67 -13.10
N GLN A 188 3.30 24.91 -11.88
CA GLN A 188 4.06 26.11 -11.51
C GLN A 188 5.58 25.96 -11.73
N GLY A 189 6.05 24.78 -12.15
CA GLY A 189 7.46 24.48 -12.36
C GLY A 189 7.95 23.27 -11.56
N GLU A 190 9.24 23.00 -11.66
CA GLU A 190 9.89 21.91 -10.93
C GLU A 190 10.23 22.33 -9.50
N GLN A 191 9.98 21.43 -8.54
CA GLN A 191 10.27 21.65 -7.14
C GLN A 191 10.76 20.36 -6.47
N GLN A 192 11.39 20.53 -5.31
CA GLN A 192 11.89 19.43 -4.48
C GLN A 192 11.13 19.41 -3.16
N ILE A 193 10.65 18.24 -2.76
CA ILE A 193 9.91 18.05 -1.52
C ILE A 193 10.67 17.03 -0.68
N VAL A 194 11.06 17.41 0.54
CA VAL A 194 11.73 16.50 1.47
C VAL A 194 10.72 16.02 2.49
N GLY A 195 10.59 14.71 2.64
CA GLY A 195 9.81 14.09 3.70
C GLY A 195 10.61 13.03 4.45
N SER A 196 10.11 12.59 5.60
CA SER A 196 10.77 11.54 6.38
C SER A 196 10.50 10.16 5.83
N HIS A 197 9.32 9.94 5.24
CA HIS A 197 8.91 8.67 4.65
C HIS A 197 8.18 8.92 3.32
N MET A 198 8.19 7.92 2.44
CA MET A 198 7.45 7.95 1.18
C MET A 198 6.61 6.69 1.03
N LEU A 199 5.32 6.85 0.75
CA LEU A 199 4.38 5.80 0.40
C LEU A 199 4.12 5.79 -1.10
N ILE A 200 4.27 4.62 -1.72
CA ILE A 200 3.90 4.36 -3.11
C ILE A 200 2.47 3.81 -3.15
N ALA A 201 1.56 4.60 -3.72
CA ALA A 201 0.13 4.29 -3.83
C ALA A 201 -0.40 4.56 -5.26
N VAL A 202 0.44 4.30 -6.28
CA VAL A 202 0.13 4.58 -7.70
C VAL A 202 -0.69 3.50 -8.40
N GLY A 203 -1.03 2.42 -7.70
CA GLY A 203 -1.83 1.32 -8.25
C GLY A 203 -1.38 -0.03 -7.76
N ARG A 204 -1.98 -1.07 -8.33
CA ARG A 204 -1.69 -2.47 -8.01
C ARG A 204 -1.50 -3.26 -9.29
N ALA A 205 -0.55 -4.20 -9.26
CA ALA A 205 -0.27 -5.11 -10.37
C ALA A 205 -0.89 -6.49 -10.07
N PRO A 206 -1.54 -7.15 -11.05
CA PRO A 206 -1.93 -8.55 -10.94
C PRO A 206 -0.75 -9.46 -10.64
N ASN A 207 -0.99 -10.51 -9.85
CA ASN A 207 0.01 -11.54 -9.54
C ASN A 207 0.00 -12.62 -10.64
N THR A 208 0.56 -12.28 -11.81
CA THR A 208 0.60 -13.14 -13.01
C THR A 208 1.99 -13.11 -13.68
N ASP A 209 3.05 -12.88 -12.91
CA ASP A 209 4.42 -12.92 -13.41
C ASP A 209 4.81 -14.36 -13.79
N ALA A 210 5.75 -14.52 -14.72
CA ALA A 210 6.12 -15.79 -15.37
C ALA A 210 7.28 -16.54 -14.71
#